data_AF-A0A9D5Q4N0-F1
#
_entry.id   AF-A0A9D5Q4N0-F1
#
_cell.length_a   1.000
_cell.length_b   1.000
_cell.length_c   1.000
_cell.angle_alpha   90.00
_cell.angle_beta   90.00
_cell.angle_gamma   90.00
#
_symmetry.space_group_name_H-M   'P 1'
#
loop_
_entity.id
_entity.type
_entity.pdbx_description
1 polymer ?
#
loop_
_entity_poly.entity_id
_entity_poly.type
_entity_poly.pdbx_seq_one_letter_code
_entity_poly.pdbx_strand_id
1 'polypeptide(L)'
;MATPCPQLQHLPDNVKAFWEDKQRDLDDTLLLFSYSIMATLPNFPFPEITGILYLMQRDLWFEDFPKPPLFFLNRPSKYQKTLIQIPRTSITEVQLLRQSALEAMLRGTPQQTPEFLRKLSRFFSRDPYYLLVTGVSMAGKAFQYAFREVNDPDAWLQTLQGKHP
;
A
#
# COMPACT_ATOMS: atom_id res chain seq x y z
N MET A 1 5.61 25.21 7.61
CA MET A 1 4.44 24.73 8.36
C MET A 1 3.82 23.63 7.51
N ALA A 2 3.68 22.40 8.03
CA ALA A 2 3.06 21.32 7.27
C ALA A 2 1.56 21.63 7.14
N THR A 3 1.04 21.58 5.92
CA THR A 3 -0.40 21.78 5.66
C THR A 3 -1.16 20.57 6.22
N PRO A 4 -2.26 20.78 6.98
CA PRO A 4 -3.05 19.66 7.51
C PRO A 4 -3.55 18.76 6.39
N CYS A 5 -3.56 17.44 6.62
CA CYS A 5 -4.06 16.45 5.67
C CYS A 5 -5.48 16.83 5.19
N PRO A 6 -5.68 17.14 3.90
CA PRO A 6 -6.96 17.64 3.39
C PRO A 6 -8.09 16.62 3.56
N GLN A 7 -7.75 15.33 3.58
CA GLN A 7 -8.70 14.24 3.74
C GLN A 7 -9.41 14.28 5.11
N LEU A 8 -8.78 14.87 6.14
CA LEU A 8 -9.36 14.91 7.49
C LEU A 8 -10.61 15.80 7.59
N GLN A 9 -10.73 16.82 6.74
CA GLN A 9 -11.77 17.85 6.89
C GLN A 9 -13.20 17.29 6.76
N HIS A 10 -13.36 16.25 5.94
CA HIS A 10 -14.66 15.67 5.58
C HIS A 10 -14.97 14.35 6.32
N LEU A 11 -14.19 13.98 7.33
CA LEU A 11 -14.37 12.73 8.06
C LEU A 11 -15.26 12.87 9.30
N PRO A 12 -15.93 11.79 9.72
CA PRO A 12 -16.57 11.69 11.03
C PRO A 12 -15.58 11.92 12.19
N ASP A 13 -16.07 12.47 13.30
CA ASP A 13 -15.21 12.88 14.43
C ASP A 13 -14.43 11.73 15.07
N ASN A 14 -15.00 10.52 15.11
CA ASN A 14 -14.30 9.34 15.61
C ASN A 14 -13.10 8.95 14.75
N VAL A 15 -13.15 9.18 13.43
CA VAL A 15 -12.02 8.92 12.52
C VAL A 15 -10.98 10.02 12.64
N LYS A 16 -11.40 11.28 12.84
CA LYS A 16 -10.49 12.39 13.12
C LYS A 16 -9.71 12.15 14.42
N ALA A 17 -10.40 11.80 15.50
CA ALA A 17 -9.79 11.49 16.79
C ALA A 17 -8.75 10.36 16.67
N PHE A 18 -9.05 9.30 15.92
CA PHE A 18 -8.07 8.24 15.63
C PHE A 18 -6.78 8.78 15.01
N TRP A 19 -6.87 9.66 14.02
CA TRP A 19 -5.69 10.24 13.37
C TRP A 19 -4.97 11.28 14.23
N GLU A 20 -5.68 12.03 15.06
CA GLU A 20 -5.09 12.96 16.04
C GLU A 20 -4.27 12.21 17.09
N ASP A 21 -4.81 11.13 17.63
CA ASP A 21 -4.10 10.27 18.58
C ASP A 21 -2.89 9.61 17.91
N LYS A 22 -3.04 9.10 16.67
CA LYS A 22 -1.90 8.54 15.90
C LYS A 22 -0.78 9.55 15.65
N GLN A 23 -1.12 10.78 15.28
CA GLN A 23 -0.12 11.85 15.08
C GLN A 23 0.59 12.20 16.39
N ARG A 24 -0.13 12.21 17.51
CA ARG A 24 0.44 12.46 18.85
C ARG A 24 1.37 11.32 19.27
N ASP A 25 0.95 10.06 19.10
CA ASP A 25 1.72 8.87 19.47
C ASP A 25 3.02 8.76 18.67
N LEU A 26 2.98 9.15 17.39
CA LEU A 26 4.13 9.09 16.49
C LEU A 26 4.98 10.37 16.50
N ASP A 27 4.52 11.44 17.17
CA ASP A 27 5.12 12.77 17.09
C ASP A 27 5.42 13.18 15.63
N ASP A 28 4.42 13.03 14.77
CA ASP A 28 4.53 13.24 13.33
C ASP A 28 3.22 13.79 12.74
N THR A 29 3.31 14.43 11.58
CA THR A 29 2.16 15.02 10.89
C THR A 29 1.68 14.10 9.78
N LEU A 30 0.38 13.80 9.78
CA LEU A 30 -0.28 13.02 8.73
C LEU A 30 -0.40 13.86 7.46
N LEU A 31 -0.01 13.27 6.32
CA LEU A 31 -0.11 13.89 5.00
C LEU A 31 -1.23 13.25 4.17
N LEU A 32 -1.27 11.91 4.12
CA LEU A 32 -2.24 11.13 3.35
C LEU A 32 -2.55 9.80 4.06
N PHE A 33 -3.74 9.25 3.85
CA PHE A 33 -4.06 7.87 4.23
C PHE A 33 -5.06 7.22 3.27
N SER A 34 -4.99 5.90 3.19
CA SER A 34 -5.91 5.06 2.42
C SER A 34 -6.09 3.70 3.09
N TYR A 35 -7.30 3.15 3.01
CA TYR A 35 -7.44 1.69 3.05
C TYR A 35 -6.71 1.13 1.83
N SER A 36 -5.94 0.07 2.02
CA SER A 36 -5.12 -0.48 0.94
C SER A 36 -4.93 -1.98 1.10
N ILE A 37 -4.50 -2.61 0.01
CA ILE A 37 -4.12 -4.01 -0.02
C ILE A 37 -2.65 -4.07 -0.40
N MET A 38 -1.82 -4.58 0.51
CA MET A 38 -0.42 -4.85 0.25
C MET A 38 -0.28 -6.22 -0.41
N ALA A 39 0.35 -6.25 -1.58
CA ALA A 39 0.78 -7.47 -2.26
C ALA A 39 2.19 -7.87 -1.81
N THR A 40 2.35 -9.12 -1.41
CA THR A 40 3.63 -9.68 -0.98
C THR A 40 4.37 -10.23 -2.20
N LEU A 41 5.44 -9.56 -2.61
CA LEU A 41 6.26 -9.92 -3.77
C LEU A 41 7.30 -11.01 -3.41
N PRO A 42 7.86 -11.77 -4.38
CA PRO A 42 7.68 -11.66 -5.83
C PRO A 42 6.73 -12.69 -6.45
N ASN A 43 6.23 -13.65 -5.67
CA ASN A 43 5.53 -14.82 -6.21
C ASN A 43 4.08 -14.50 -6.61
N PHE A 44 3.69 -14.85 -7.83
CA PHE A 44 2.32 -14.70 -8.32
C PHE A 44 1.55 -16.03 -8.27
N PRO A 45 0.27 -16.06 -7.84
CA PRO A 45 -0.53 -14.93 -7.35
C PRO A 45 0.01 -14.38 -6.02
N PHE A 46 -0.01 -13.05 -5.87
CA PHE A 46 0.56 -12.40 -4.69
C PHE A 46 -0.27 -12.71 -3.44
N PRO A 47 0.34 -13.13 -2.33
CA PRO A 47 -0.33 -13.09 -1.03
C PRO A 47 -0.70 -11.64 -0.68
N GLU A 48 -1.97 -11.40 -0.36
CA GLU A 48 -2.51 -10.07 -0.11
C GLU A 48 -2.90 -9.86 1.36
N ILE A 49 -2.54 -8.69 1.88
CA ILE A 49 -2.85 -8.26 3.25
C ILE A 49 -3.61 -6.94 3.18
N THR A 50 -4.80 -6.90 3.78
CA THR A 50 -5.64 -5.70 3.84
C THR A 50 -5.27 -4.87 5.07
N GLY A 51 -5.12 -3.57 4.90
CA GLY A 51 -4.74 -2.66 5.99
C GLY A 51 -5.00 -1.21 5.67
N ILE A 52 -4.38 -0.32 6.44
CA ILE A 52 -4.33 1.12 6.17
C ILE A 52 -2.88 1.46 5.82
N LEU A 53 -2.71 2.10 4.67
CA LEU A 53 -1.48 2.75 4.25
C LEU A 53 -1.61 4.23 4.60
N TYR A 54 -0.64 4.79 5.30
CA TYR A 54 -0.66 6.20 5.65
C TYR A 54 0.75 6.79 5.59
N LEU A 55 0.80 8.03 5.13
CA LEU A 55 2.03 8.77 4.95
C LEU A 55 2.10 9.88 6.00
N MET A 56 3.10 9.77 6.87
CA MET A 56 3.50 10.81 7.80
C MET A 56 4.58 11.68 7.16
N GLN A 57 5.00 12.75 7.84
CA GLN A 57 6.02 13.65 7.30
C GLN A 57 7.37 12.94 7.16
N ARG A 58 7.74 12.05 8.10
CA ARG A 58 9.03 11.33 8.08
C ARG A 58 8.94 9.95 7.44
N ASP A 59 7.83 9.25 7.63
CA ASP A 59 7.71 7.83 7.35
C ASP A 59 6.43 7.49 6.57
N LEU A 60 6.53 6.50 5.68
CA LEU A 60 5.40 5.77 5.12
C LEU A 60 5.12 4.54 5.99
N TRP A 61 3.87 4.36 6.36
CA TRP A 61 3.43 3.27 7.23
C TRP A 61 2.36 2.41 6.59
N PHE A 62 2.39 1.12 6.88
CA PHE A 62 1.29 0.20 6.61
C PHE A 62 1.00 -0.62 7.87
N GLU A 63 -0.27 -0.72 8.24
CA GLU A 63 -0.72 -1.61 9.31
C GLU A 63 -1.96 -2.42 8.91
N ASP A 64 -1.94 -3.72 9.19
CA ASP A 64 -3.12 -4.57 9.04
C ASP A 64 -3.96 -4.62 10.33
N PHE A 65 -5.14 -5.22 10.20
CA PHE A 65 -6.11 -5.37 11.28
C PHE A 65 -6.54 -6.83 11.41
N PRO A 66 -6.94 -7.27 12.61
CA PRO A 66 -7.48 -8.61 12.78
C PRO A 66 -8.72 -8.78 11.91
N LYS A 67 -8.70 -9.80 11.03
CA LYS A 67 -9.89 -10.19 10.30
C LYS A 67 -10.87 -10.83 11.28
N PRO A 68 -12.19 -10.52 11.20
CA PRO A 68 -13.17 -11.21 12.01
C PRO A 68 -13.06 -12.72 11.72
N PRO A 69 -13.21 -13.58 12.75
CA PRO A 69 -13.10 -15.01 12.56
C PRO A 69 -14.14 -15.47 11.54
N LEU A 70 -13.70 -16.27 10.56
CA LEU A 70 -14.63 -17.02 9.72
C LEU A 70 -15.22 -18.11 10.61
N PHE A 71 -16.50 -17.97 10.96
CA PHE A 71 -17.22 -18.86 11.90
C PHE A 71 -17.16 -20.37 11.56
N PHE A 72 -16.70 -20.75 10.37
CA PHE A 72 -16.55 -22.13 9.91
C PHE A 72 -15.14 -22.73 10.09
N LEU A 73 -14.12 -21.92 10.44
CA LEU A 73 -12.77 -22.40 10.74
C LEU A 73 -12.45 -22.17 12.23
N ASN A 74 -12.91 -23.10 13.07
CA ASN A 74 -12.53 -23.20 14.50
C ASN A 74 -11.06 -23.64 14.67
N ARG A 75 -10.12 -22.88 14.09
CA ARG A 75 -8.71 -22.96 14.45
C ARG A 75 -8.31 -21.62 15.07
N PRO A 76 -7.86 -21.59 16.34
CA PRO A 76 -7.30 -20.39 16.92
C PRO A 76 -5.98 -20.08 16.22
N SER A 77 -6.01 -19.27 15.17
CA SER A 77 -4.80 -18.61 14.68
C SER A 77 -4.54 -17.41 15.59
N LYS A 78 -3.36 -17.38 16.23
CA LYS A 78 -2.90 -16.16 16.89
C LYS A 78 -2.65 -15.13 15.79
N TYR A 79 -3.51 -14.14 15.68
CA TYR A 79 -3.32 -13.03 14.75
C TYR A 79 -2.00 -12.33 15.10
N GLN A 80 -1.10 -12.25 14.12
CA GLN A 80 0.13 -11.48 14.20
C GLN A 80 -0.04 -10.24 13.35
N LYS A 81 0.04 -9.06 13.97
CA LYS A 81 -0.07 -7.79 13.28
C LYS A 81 1.09 -7.59 12.32
N THR A 82 0.77 -7.22 11.09
CA THR A 82 1.73 -6.71 10.12
C THR A 82 1.85 -5.20 10.32
N LEU A 83 3.04 -4.72 10.67
CA LEU A 83 3.36 -3.30 10.77
C LEU A 83 4.64 -3.04 9.98
N ILE A 84 4.55 -2.14 9.02
CA ILE A 84 5.67 -1.73 8.17
C ILE A 84 5.87 -0.23 8.36
N GLN A 85 7.13 0.14 8.58
CA GLN A 85 7.61 1.52 8.62
C GLN A 85 8.71 1.67 7.59
N ILE A 86 8.55 2.64 6.69
CA ILE A 86 9.51 2.95 5.63
C ILE A 86 9.87 4.43 5.77
N PRO A 87 11.09 4.77 6.21
CA PRO A 87 11.57 6.14 6.19
C PRO A 87 11.48 6.72 4.79
N ARG A 88 10.89 7.89 4.63
CA ARG A 88 10.74 8.51 3.30
C ARG A 88 12.07 8.76 2.63
N THR A 89 13.11 9.04 3.41
CA THR A 89 14.50 9.19 2.94
C THR A 89 15.09 7.90 2.37
N SER A 90 14.52 6.73 2.69
CA SER A 90 14.94 5.43 2.17
C SER A 90 14.26 5.07 0.84
N ILE A 91 13.20 5.79 0.47
CA ILE A 91 12.46 5.57 -0.77
C ILE A 91 13.25 6.17 -1.93
N THR A 92 13.64 5.35 -2.89
CA THR A 92 14.39 5.77 -4.07
C THR A 92 13.49 6.03 -5.27
N GLU A 93 12.40 5.26 -5.38
CA GLU A 93 11.49 5.37 -6.51
C GLU A 93 10.07 4.94 -6.11
N VAL A 94 9.09 5.68 -6.66
CA VAL A 94 7.66 5.40 -6.53
C VAL A 94 7.03 5.42 -7.93
N GLN A 95 6.28 4.38 -8.25
CA GLN A 95 5.63 4.21 -9.55
C GLN A 95 4.17 3.78 -9.39
N LEU A 96 3.33 4.16 -10.36
CA LEU A 96 2.00 3.59 -10.53
C LEU A 96 2.02 2.61 -11.69
N LEU A 97 1.84 1.33 -11.40
CA LEU A 97 1.87 0.26 -12.39
C LEU A 97 0.53 -0.46 -12.43
N ARG A 98 0.07 -0.83 -13.62
CA ARG A 98 -1.01 -1.82 -13.73
C ARG A 98 -0.52 -3.18 -13.26
N GLN A 99 -1.41 -4.02 -12.76
CA GLN A 99 -1.07 -5.38 -12.33
C GLN A 99 -0.33 -6.14 -13.43
N SER A 100 -0.80 -6.06 -14.67
CA SER A 100 -0.15 -6.69 -15.82
C SER A 100 1.30 -6.22 -16.05
N ALA A 101 1.60 -4.94 -15.81
CA ALA A 101 2.96 -4.39 -15.91
C ALA A 101 3.84 -4.82 -14.72
N LEU A 102 3.27 -4.84 -13.50
CA LEU A 102 3.95 -5.32 -12.29
C LEU A 102 4.35 -6.80 -12.44
N GLU A 103 3.45 -7.64 -12.93
CA GLU A 103 3.73 -9.06 -13.21
C GLU A 103 4.84 -9.23 -14.26
N ALA A 104 4.81 -8.43 -15.34
CA ALA A 104 5.82 -8.47 -16.38
C ALA A 104 7.21 -8.07 -15.85
N MET A 105 7.27 -7.03 -15.00
CA MET A 105 8.51 -6.57 -14.35
C MET A 105 9.12 -7.67 -13.46
N LEU A 106 8.31 -8.36 -12.66
CA LEU A 106 8.80 -9.38 -11.71
C LEU A 106 9.23 -10.68 -12.38
N ARG A 107 8.64 -11.03 -13.53
CA ARG A 107 8.94 -12.27 -14.26
C ARG A 107 10.10 -12.12 -15.26
N GLY A 108 10.61 -10.91 -15.48
CA GLY A 108 11.76 -10.65 -16.36
C GLY A 108 11.52 -10.90 -17.86
N THR A 109 10.32 -11.30 -18.29
CA THR A 109 9.89 -11.44 -19.70
C THR A 109 8.38 -11.78 -19.73
N PRO A 110 7.63 -11.37 -20.77
CA PRO A 110 6.19 -11.61 -20.82
C PRO A 110 5.92 -13.10 -21.04
N GLN A 111 5.35 -13.79 -20.06
CA GLN A 111 4.79 -15.11 -20.31
C GLN A 111 3.64 -14.96 -21.32
N GLN A 112 3.79 -15.66 -22.44
CA GLN A 112 2.69 -15.96 -23.35
C GLN A 112 1.71 -16.86 -22.61
N THR A 113 0.80 -16.26 -21.84
CA THR A 113 -0.44 -16.94 -21.47
C THR A 113 -1.08 -17.38 -22.79
N PRO A 114 -1.45 -18.66 -22.97
CA PRO A 114 -2.16 -19.11 -24.17
C PRO A 114 -3.32 -18.15 -24.44
N GLU A 115 -3.42 -17.67 -25.68
CA GLU A 115 -4.29 -16.54 -26.05
C GLU A 115 -5.75 -16.75 -25.60
N PHE A 116 -6.18 -18.01 -25.51
CA PHE A 116 -7.50 -18.42 -25.05
C PHE A 116 -7.74 -18.15 -23.55
N LEU A 117 -6.75 -18.44 -22.68
CA LEU A 117 -6.84 -18.16 -21.23
C LEU A 117 -6.76 -16.65 -20.96
N ARG A 118 -5.98 -15.94 -21.79
CA ARG A 118 -5.88 -14.47 -21.74
C ARG A 118 -7.18 -13.79 -22.20
N LYS A 119 -7.91 -14.37 -23.17
CA LYS A 119 -9.23 -13.88 -23.60
C LYS A 119 -10.29 -14.14 -22.53
N LEU A 120 -10.27 -15.30 -21.86
CA LEU A 120 -11.20 -15.61 -20.78
C LEU A 120 -10.96 -14.77 -19.53
N SER A 121 -9.69 -14.50 -19.18
CA SER A 121 -9.37 -13.60 -18.06
C SER A 121 -9.69 -12.14 -18.36
N ARG A 122 -9.47 -11.65 -19.59
CA ARG A 122 -9.82 -10.26 -19.97
C ARG A 122 -11.28 -9.88 -19.78
N PHE A 123 -12.22 -10.82 -19.86
CA PHE A 123 -13.65 -10.55 -19.64
C PHE A 123 -14.03 -10.43 -18.16
N PHE A 124 -13.18 -10.89 -17.23
CA PHE A 124 -13.47 -10.90 -15.79
C PHE A 124 -12.39 -10.23 -14.92
N SER A 125 -11.20 -9.99 -15.45
CA SER A 125 -10.07 -9.45 -14.72
C SER A 125 -10.08 -7.93 -14.78
N ARG A 126 -10.37 -7.31 -13.63
CA ARG A 126 -9.91 -5.95 -13.36
C ARG A 126 -8.38 -5.99 -13.40
N ASP A 127 -7.76 -5.07 -14.13
CA ASP A 127 -6.31 -4.85 -14.16
C ASP A 127 -6.01 -3.63 -13.26
N PRO A 128 -6.00 -3.81 -11.92
CA PRO A 128 -5.90 -2.70 -10.98
C PRO A 128 -4.54 -2.03 -11.06
N TYR A 129 -4.48 -0.77 -10.62
CA TYR A 129 -3.23 -0.07 -10.38
C TYR A 129 -2.65 -0.44 -9.01
N TYR A 130 -1.33 -0.56 -8.98
CA TYR A 130 -0.50 -0.72 -7.80
C TYR A 130 0.42 0.49 -7.67
N LEU A 131 0.45 1.07 -6.48
CA LEU A 131 1.51 1.96 -6.02
C LEU A 131 2.70 1.09 -5.61
N LEU A 132 3.74 1.11 -6.43
CA LEU A 132 5.00 0.43 -6.18
C LEU A 132 5.95 1.39 -5.47
N VAL A 133 6.42 1.01 -4.29
CA VAL A 133 7.40 1.75 -3.49
C VAL A 133 8.67 0.92 -3.40
N THR A 134 9.77 1.49 -3.88
CA THR A 134 11.09 0.86 -3.86
C THR A 134 12.09 1.74 -3.14
N GLY A 135 13.08 1.10 -2.51
CA GLY A 135 14.07 1.81 -1.75
C GLY A 135 15.17 0.92 -1.21
N VAL A 136 16.03 1.52 -0.39
CA VAL A 136 17.15 0.84 0.27
C VAL A 136 17.10 1.18 1.75
N SER A 137 16.99 0.16 2.60
CA SER A 137 16.97 0.35 4.05
C SER A 137 18.29 0.92 4.57
N MET A 138 18.29 1.42 5.81
CA MET A 138 19.50 1.87 6.50
C MET A 138 20.61 0.81 6.55
N ALA A 139 20.24 -0.48 6.50
CA ALA A 139 21.19 -1.60 6.45
C ALA A 139 21.70 -1.92 5.02
N GLY A 140 21.38 -1.08 4.02
CA GLY A 140 21.77 -1.27 2.62
C GLY A 140 20.94 -2.32 1.87
N LYS A 141 19.86 -2.84 2.47
CA LYS A 141 19.03 -3.87 1.83
C LYS A 141 17.94 -3.23 0.98
N ALA A 142 17.91 -3.57 -0.31
CA ALA A 142 16.83 -3.16 -1.20
C ALA A 142 15.48 -3.75 -0.74
N PHE A 143 14.43 -2.95 -0.86
CA PHE A 143 13.06 -3.36 -0.59
C PHE A 143 12.12 -2.93 -1.72
N GLN A 144 11.01 -3.65 -1.83
CA GLN A 144 9.93 -3.33 -2.75
C GLN A 144 8.60 -3.72 -2.13
N TYR A 145 7.67 -2.79 -2.09
CA TYR A 145 6.30 -2.99 -1.61
C TYR A 145 5.32 -2.51 -2.67
N ALA A 146 4.26 -3.29 -2.90
CA ALA A 146 3.21 -2.96 -3.84
C ALA A 146 1.87 -2.84 -3.10
N PHE A 147 1.19 -1.72 -3.27
CA PHE A 147 -0.10 -1.44 -2.64
C PHE A 147 -1.16 -1.16 -3.70
N ARG A 148 -2.33 -1.78 -3.63
CA ARG A 148 -3.47 -1.46 -4.50
C ARG A 148 -4.65 -0.93 -3.69
N GLU A 149 -5.64 -0.42 -4.40
CA GLU A 149 -6.84 0.25 -3.83
C GLU A 149 -6.50 1.51 -3.01
N VAL A 150 -5.35 2.12 -3.30
CA VAL A 150 -4.97 3.42 -2.75
C VAL A 150 -5.91 4.49 -3.31
N ASN A 151 -6.50 5.31 -2.45
CA ASN A 151 -7.32 6.45 -2.83
C ASN A 151 -6.48 7.52 -3.52
N ASP A 152 -7.01 8.14 -4.57
CA ASP A 152 -6.29 9.16 -5.36
C ASP A 152 -4.81 8.82 -5.62
N PRO A 153 -4.52 7.81 -6.47
CA PRO A 153 -3.16 7.32 -6.67
C PRO A 153 -2.18 8.41 -7.13
N ASP A 154 -2.65 9.42 -7.85
CA ASP A 154 -1.85 10.54 -8.33
C ASP A 154 -1.39 11.44 -7.17
N ALA A 155 -2.27 11.74 -6.20
CA ALA A 155 -1.89 12.48 -4.99
C ALA A 155 -0.79 11.74 -4.20
N TRP A 156 -0.90 10.43 -4.08
CA TRP A 156 0.13 9.60 -3.43
C TRP A 156 1.47 9.67 -4.15
N LEU A 157 1.47 9.56 -5.48
CA LEU A 157 2.69 9.67 -6.28
C LEU A 157 3.35 11.04 -6.09
N GLN A 158 2.58 12.13 -6.15
CA GLN A 158 3.08 13.50 -5.98
C GLN A 158 3.67 13.74 -4.59
N THR A 159 2.92 13.38 -3.54
CA THR A 159 3.36 13.59 -2.15
C THR A 159 4.59 12.74 -1.80
N LEU A 160 4.65 11.48 -2.25
CA LEU A 160 5.83 10.62 -2.01
C LEU A 160 7.07 11.10 -2.77
N GLN A 161 6.91 11.65 -3.97
CA GLN A 161 8.02 12.21 -4.76
C GLN A 161 8.49 13.59 -4.26
N GLY A 162 7.90 14.13 -3.19
CA GLY A 162 8.26 15.43 -2.63
C GLY A 162 7.83 16.62 -3.50
N LYS A 163 6.98 16.38 -4.51
CA LYS A 163 6.35 17.43 -5.31
C LYS A 163 5.02 17.77 -4.64
N HIS A 164 5.05 18.68 -3.67
CA HIS A 164 3.82 19.35 -3.24
C HIS A 164 3.67 20.67 -4.02
N PRO A 165 2.45 21.03 -4.48
CA PRO A 165 2.14 22.40 -4.91
C PRO A 165 2.31 23.41 -3.76
#